data_AF-A0A7V0S5K7-F1
#
_entry.id   AF-A0A7V0S5K7-F1
#
_cell.length_a   1.000
_cell.length_b   1.000
_cell.length_c   1.000
_cell.angle_alpha   90.00
_cell.angle_beta   90.00
_cell.angle_gamma   90.00
#
_symmetry.space_group_name_H-M   'P 1'
#
loop_
_entity.id
_entity.type
_entity.pdbx_description
1 polymer ?
#
loop_
_entity_poly.entity_id
_entity_poly.type
_entity_poly.pdbx_seq_one_letter_code
_entity_poly.pdbx_strand_id
1 'polypeptide(L)'
;MEINQTWDSNHYWTNNKYPDDLEYFTSLQPALVYAVTIDLDSGISEYFLNPIGHSHYSGKNGLLYTDLTTFTTALQIAKKIIVRVSPR
;
A
#
# COMPACT_ATOMS: atom_id res chain seq x y z
N MET A 1 1.68 -7.06 -8.41
CA MET A 1 0.34 -7.38 -7.86
C MET A 1 -0.29 -6.09 -7.42
N GLU A 2 -1.58 -5.90 -7.67
CA GLU A 2 -2.36 -4.75 -7.18
C GLU A 2 -3.64 -5.31 -6.54
N ILE A 3 -4.06 -4.72 -5.42
CA ILE A 3 -5.31 -5.03 -4.72
C ILE A 3 -6.05 -3.71 -4.51
N ASN A 4 -7.31 -3.65 -4.91
CA ASN A 4 -8.15 -2.49 -4.69
C ASN A 4 -9.32 -2.85 -3.77
N GLN A 5 -9.52 -2.06 -2.72
CA GLN A 5 -10.73 -2.06 -1.92
C GLN A 5 -11.34 -0.65 -2.01
N THR A 6 -12.48 -0.55 -2.69
CA THR A 6 -13.13 0.74 -2.89
C THR A 6 -13.75 1.25 -1.59
N TRP A 7 -13.74 2.58 -1.42
CA TRP A 7 -14.41 3.30 -0.34
C TRP A 7 -13.95 2.96 1.10
N ASP A 8 -12.66 2.73 1.30
CA ASP A 8 -12.09 2.56 2.64
C ASP A 8 -11.75 3.91 3.29
N SER A 9 -12.77 4.64 3.75
CA SER A 9 -12.58 5.84 4.56
C SER A 9 -12.36 5.48 6.03
N ASN A 10 -11.55 6.25 6.75
CA ASN A 10 -11.34 6.04 8.20
C ASN A 10 -11.20 7.39 8.95
N HIS A 11 -10.85 7.33 10.24
CA HIS A 11 -10.76 8.51 11.10
C HIS A 11 -9.70 9.53 10.63
N TYR A 12 -8.65 9.07 9.95
CA TYR A 12 -7.60 9.93 9.40
C TYR A 12 -7.82 10.30 7.94
N TRP A 13 -8.43 9.41 7.15
CA TRP A 13 -8.71 9.56 5.72
C TRP A 13 -10.22 9.64 5.51
N THR A 14 -10.78 10.80 5.83
CA THR A 14 -12.21 11.08 5.70
C THR A 14 -12.54 11.49 4.27
N ASN A 15 -13.80 11.31 3.88
CA ASN A 15 -14.29 11.70 2.56
C ASN A 15 -14.07 13.18 2.25
N ASN A 16 -14.08 14.05 3.26
CA ASN A 16 -13.94 15.50 3.11
C ASN A 16 -12.56 16.05 3.48
N LYS A 17 -11.53 15.20 3.63
CA LYS A 17 -10.18 15.67 4.01
C LYS A 17 -9.56 16.62 2.99
N TYR A 18 -9.81 16.37 1.71
CA TYR A 18 -9.40 17.24 0.59
C TYR A 18 -10.63 17.56 -0.27
N PRO A 19 -11.48 18.51 0.17
CA PRO A 19 -12.80 18.73 -0.43
C PRO A 19 -12.74 19.27 -1.86
N ASP A 20 -11.63 19.90 -2.25
CA ASP A 20 -11.44 20.50 -3.57
C ASP A 20 -10.60 19.60 -4.51
N ASP A 21 -10.24 18.39 -4.09
CA ASP A 21 -9.40 17.47 -4.85
C ASP A 21 -10.24 16.33 -5.46
N LEU A 22 -10.64 16.51 -6.73
CA LEU A 22 -11.44 15.52 -7.47
C LEU A 22 -10.77 14.14 -7.55
N GLU A 23 -9.44 14.10 -7.67
CA GLU A 23 -8.69 12.86 -7.73
C GLU A 23 -8.75 12.11 -6.40
N TYR A 24 -8.67 12.84 -5.28
CA TYR A 24 -8.81 12.23 -3.95
C TYR A 24 -10.14 11.52 -3.79
N PHE A 25 -11.25 12.06 -4.30
CA PHE A 25 -12.56 11.40 -4.17
C PHE A 25 -12.68 10.06 -4.89
N THR A 26 -11.79 9.77 -5.86
CA THR A 26 -11.81 8.49 -6.59
C THR A 26 -11.28 7.33 -5.74
N SER A 27 -10.37 7.61 -4.80
CA SER A 27 -9.60 6.61 -4.06
C SER A 27 -9.71 6.74 -2.54
N LEU A 28 -9.98 7.95 -2.03
CA LEU A 28 -10.15 8.37 -0.62
C LEU A 28 -8.98 8.17 0.32
N GLN A 29 -8.05 7.27 0.03
CA GLN A 29 -6.80 7.16 0.74
C GLN A 29 -5.67 6.79 -0.23
N PRO A 30 -4.41 7.07 0.14
CA PRO A 30 -3.29 6.73 -0.72
C PRO A 30 -3.09 5.21 -0.84
N ALA A 31 -2.48 4.78 -1.95
CA ALA A 31 -2.13 3.38 -2.13
C ALA A 31 -0.94 3.01 -1.24
N LEU A 32 -1.07 1.94 -0.46
CA LEU A 32 0.04 1.35 0.29
C LEU A 32 1.00 0.62 -0.65
N VAL A 33 2.29 0.80 -0.44
CA VAL A 33 3.36 0.13 -1.20
C VAL A 33 3.97 -0.96 -0.33
N TYR A 34 3.94 -2.18 -0.84
CA TYR A 34 4.52 -3.36 -0.20
C TYR A 34 5.71 -3.85 -1.01
N ALA A 35 6.82 -4.17 -0.34
CA ALA A 35 8.04 -4.62 -1.00
C ALA A 35 8.82 -5.65 -0.19
N VAL A 36 9.65 -6.42 -0.89
CA VAL A 36 10.68 -7.30 -0.33
C VAL A 36 11.79 -7.46 -1.36
N THR A 37 13.04 -7.56 -0.90
CA THR A 37 14.19 -7.91 -1.74
C THR A 37 14.32 -9.44 -1.77
N ILE A 38 14.49 -9.99 -2.97
CA ILE A 38 14.62 -11.43 -3.20
C ILE A 38 16.06 -11.72 -3.58
N ASP A 39 16.72 -12.57 -2.79
CA ASP A 39 18.04 -13.12 -3.12
C ASP A 39 17.86 -14.57 -3.58
N LEU A 40 17.91 -14.77 -4.90
CA LEU A 40 17.69 -16.08 -5.52
C LEU A 40 18.77 -17.12 -5.18
N ASP A 41 19.94 -16.68 -4.68
CA ASP A 41 21.05 -17.57 -4.33
C ASP A 41 21.01 -17.99 -2.84
N SER A 42 20.15 -17.36 -2.03
CA SER A 42 20.02 -17.63 -0.59
C SER A 42 19.45 -19.00 -0.24
N GLY A 43 18.84 -19.70 -1.21
CA GLY A 43 18.08 -20.93 -0.99
C GLY A 43 16.71 -20.72 -0.31
N ILE A 44 16.31 -19.48 -0.03
CA ILE A 44 14.99 -19.14 0.52
C ILE A 44 13.94 -19.19 -0.59
N SER A 45 12.81 -19.86 -0.33
CA SER A 45 11.71 -20.02 -1.29
C SER A 45 10.47 -19.16 -1.01
N GLU A 46 10.35 -18.59 0.19
CA GLU A 46 9.24 -17.71 0.58
C GLU A 46 9.75 -16.35 1.06
N TYR A 47 9.21 -15.27 0.49
CA TYR A 47 9.56 -13.89 0.81
C TYR A 47 8.30 -13.12 1.20
N PHE A 48 8.34 -12.47 2.36
CA PHE A 48 7.22 -11.70 2.90
C PHE A 48 7.34 -10.24 2.49
N LEU A 49 6.31 -9.73 1.81
CA LEU A 49 6.25 -8.31 1.49
C LEU A 49 5.76 -7.54 2.71
N ASN A 50 6.51 -6.49 3.05
CA ASN A 50 6.19 -5.60 4.16
C ASN A 50 5.76 -4.24 3.60
N PRO A 51 4.87 -3.51 4.28
CA PRO A 51 4.54 -2.15 3.88
C PRO A 51 5.78 -1.28 4.08
N ILE A 52 6.18 -0.57 3.02
CA ILE A 52 7.36 0.32 3.03
C ILE A 52 6.98 1.80 2.93
N GLY A 53 5.71 2.10 2.69
CA GLY A 53 5.22 3.45 2.56
C GLY A 53 3.92 3.52 1.77
N HIS A 54 3.59 4.70 1.28
CA HIS A 54 2.39 4.96 0.51
C HIS A 54 2.64 6.00 -0.59
N SER A 55 1.74 6.05 -1.57
CA SER A 55 1.75 7.03 -2.65
C SER A 55 1.24 8.42 -2.22
N HIS A 56 1.26 9.40 -3.11
CA HIS A 56 0.54 10.66 -2.88
C HIS A 56 -0.98 10.42 -2.82
N TYR A 57 -1.68 11.08 -1.89
CA TYR A 57 -3.12 10.89 -1.66
C TYR A 57 -4.01 11.17 -2.89
N SER A 58 -3.52 11.98 -3.81
CA SER A 58 -4.20 12.34 -5.06
C SER A 58 -3.42 11.90 -6.32
N GLY A 59 -2.43 11.03 -6.19
CA GLY A 59 -1.63 10.53 -7.33
C GLY A 59 -0.78 11.57 -8.09
N LYS A 60 -0.58 12.78 -7.55
CA LYS A 60 0.09 13.90 -8.25
C LYS A 60 1.60 13.72 -8.45
N ASN A 61 2.23 12.80 -7.73
CA ASN A 61 3.66 12.52 -7.86
C ASN A 61 4.00 11.06 -7.56
N GLY A 62 5.21 10.66 -7.96
CA GLY A 62 5.76 9.31 -7.76
C GLY A 62 6.64 9.17 -6.52
N LEU A 63 6.44 10.01 -5.50
CA LEU A 63 7.21 9.92 -4.25
C LEU A 63 6.68 8.79 -3.36
N LEU A 64 7.60 8.20 -2.59
CA LEU A 64 7.29 7.23 -1.54
C LEU A 64 7.31 7.92 -0.18
N TYR A 65 6.16 7.98 0.48
CA TYR A 65 6.04 8.51 1.84
C TYR A 65 6.07 7.35 2.83
N THR A 66 7.01 7.36 3.76
CA THR A 66 7.26 6.22 4.68
C THR A 66 6.48 6.29 5.99
N ASP A 67 5.81 7.42 6.27
CA ASP A 67 4.94 7.55 7.44
C ASP A 67 3.62 6.83 7.21
N LEU A 68 3.39 5.76 7.98
CA LEU A 68 2.19 4.93 7.91
C LEU A 68 1.25 5.13 9.10
N THR A 69 1.52 6.09 10.00
CA THR A 69 0.79 6.25 11.28
C THR A 69 -0.71 6.53 11.12
N THR A 70 -1.11 7.07 9.97
CA THR A 70 -2.50 7.38 9.63
C THR A 70 -3.25 6.24 8.93
N PHE A 71 -2.59 5.13 8.60
CA PHE A 71 -3.22 3.98 7.94
C PHE A 71 -3.66 2.96 8.98
N THR A 72 -4.94 2.60 8.96
CA THR A 72 -5.53 1.65 9.92
C THR A 72 -6.16 0.47 9.20
N THR A 73 -7.37 0.64 8.67
CA THR A 73 -8.13 -0.39 7.94
C THR A 73 -7.40 -0.89 6.70
N ALA A 74 -6.70 -0.01 5.96
CA ALA A 74 -5.93 -0.40 4.79
C ALA A 74 -4.80 -1.39 5.08
N LEU A 75 -4.14 -1.30 6.25
CA LEU A 75 -3.13 -2.27 6.67
C LEU A 75 -3.73 -3.66 6.97
N GLN A 76 -5.05 -3.75 7.09
CA GLN A 76 -5.79 -4.99 7.35
C GLN A 76 -6.40 -5.62 6.09
N ILE A 77 -6.37 -4.96 4.93
CA ILE A 77 -6.89 -5.50 3.66
C ILE A 77 -6.19 -6.82 3.31
N ALA A 78 -4.87 -6.86 3.48
CA ALA A 78 -4.06 -8.05 3.28
C ALA A 78 -3.37 -8.46 4.59
N LYS A 79 -3.78 -9.60 5.15
CA LYS A 79 -3.17 -10.15 6.38
C LYS A 79 -1.69 -10.52 6.19
N LYS A 80 -1.33 -11.04 5.01
CA LYS A 80 0.04 -11.35 4.62
C LYS A 80 0.14 -11.42 3.10
N ILE A 81 1.26 -10.99 2.54
CA ILE A 81 1.58 -11.10 1.11
C ILE A 81 2.90 -11.86 1.01
N ILE A 82 2.88 -13.00 0.31
CA ILE A 82 4.03 -13.90 0.19
C ILE A 82 4.33 -14.09 -1.29
N VAL A 83 5.59 -13.87 -1.68
CA VAL A 83 6.11 -14.30 -2.97
C VAL A 83 6.82 -15.63 -2.78
N ARG A 84 6.46 -16.59 -3.62
CA ARG A 84 7.10 -17.91 -3.67
C ARG A 84 7.92 -18.01 -4.94
N VAL A 85 9.17 -18.40 -4.80
CA VAL A 85 10.08 -18.66 -5.93
C VAL A 85 10.42 -20.14 -5.94
N SER A 86 10.39 -20.74 -7.13
CA SER A 86 10.86 -22.11 -7.29
C SER A 86 12.39 -22.12 -7.31
N PRO A 87 13.03 -23.13 -6.68
CA PRO A 87 14.44 -23.41 -6.93
C PRO A 87 14.67 -23.59 -8.43
N ARG A 88 15.83 -23.14 -8.93
CA ARG A 88 16.29 -23.49 -10.27
C ARG A 88 16.68 -24.96 -10.35
#